data_AF-A0A929ENQ1-F1
#
_entry.id   AF-A0A929ENQ1-F1
#
_cell.length_a   1.000
_cell.length_b   1.000
_cell.length_c   1.000
_cell.angle_alpha   90.00
_cell.angle_beta   90.00
_cell.angle_gamma   90.00
#
_symmetry.space_group_name_H-M   'P 1'
#
loop_
_entity.id
_entity.type
_entity.pdbx_description
1 polymer ?
#
loop_
_entity_poly.entity_id
_entity_poly.type
_entity_poly.pdbx_seq_one_letter_code
_entity_poly.pdbx_strand_id
1 'polypeptide(L)'
;MNRSLFFSILIATLILFPGQGSADNAPHKIAGFALGEQIAIFVDLVRMETATIIRDQQYLRIVEIGDLEGYKSGNIVFGNCARPGQIVRIKLKYEYSDKKFYNELLAQFKKRFGEPDEWRGDPFHVIVAWKWSFRDKDNNKISLTLQYSRDEDYKWGNSVKLTNTTLVEQERTCYQKKHPGKSDSQKSKASAKKRKLREKDYLQFIPE
;
A
#
# COMPACT_ATOMS: atom_id res chain seq x y z
N MET A 1 58.95 -35.55 -22.09
CA MET A 1 57.66 -36.23 -21.83
C MET A 1 56.89 -35.33 -20.88
N ASN A 2 55.87 -34.63 -21.40
CA ASN A 2 55.18 -33.51 -20.76
C ASN A 2 54.22 -33.98 -19.67
N ARG A 3 54.13 -33.24 -18.57
CA ARG A 3 52.88 -33.06 -17.84
C ARG A 3 52.94 -31.79 -16.99
N SER A 4 52.21 -30.78 -17.42
CA SER A 4 52.04 -29.50 -16.75
C SER A 4 50.56 -29.16 -16.70
N LEU A 5 50.14 -28.59 -15.57
CA LEU A 5 49.06 -27.61 -15.36
C LEU A 5 47.58 -28.03 -15.24
N PHE A 6 46.85 -27.07 -14.62
CA PHE A 6 45.43 -26.97 -14.21
C PHE A 6 45.14 -27.50 -12.78
N PHE A 7 45.16 -26.73 -11.68
CA PHE A 7 44.69 -25.37 -11.34
C PHE A 7 43.16 -25.19 -11.40
N SER A 8 42.61 -24.73 -10.26
CA SER A 8 41.47 -23.80 -10.11
C SER A 8 40.04 -24.28 -9.73
N ILE A 9 39.57 -23.66 -8.62
CA ILE A 9 38.23 -23.11 -8.35
C ILE A 9 37.20 -24.03 -7.64
N LEU A 10 37.17 -23.91 -6.30
CA LEU A 10 36.02 -24.21 -5.45
C LEU A 10 35.28 -22.89 -5.16
N ILE A 11 34.36 -22.49 -6.04
CA ILE A 11 33.47 -21.33 -5.84
C ILE A 11 32.03 -21.73 -6.20
N ALA A 12 31.11 -21.30 -5.34
CA ALA A 12 29.67 -21.15 -5.54
C ALA A 12 28.79 -22.41 -5.42
N THR A 13 28.09 -22.49 -4.29
CA THR A 13 26.61 -22.39 -4.28
C THR A 13 26.13 -22.07 -2.86
N LEU A 14 26.16 -20.77 -2.51
CA LEU A 14 25.30 -20.24 -1.45
C LEU A 14 23.90 -20.18 -2.06
N ILE A 15 23.12 -21.25 -1.87
CA ILE A 15 21.72 -21.30 -2.30
C ILE A 15 20.98 -20.27 -1.46
N LEU A 16 20.64 -19.15 -2.11
CA LEU A 16 19.63 -18.20 -1.67
C LEU A 16 18.39 -18.98 -1.22
N PHE A 17 18.03 -18.84 0.06
CA PHE A 17 16.68 -19.18 0.51
C PHE A 17 15.69 -18.31 -0.28
N PRO A 18 14.83 -18.86 -1.14
CA PRO A 18 13.60 -18.16 -1.46
C PRO A 18 12.77 -18.20 -0.17
N GLY A 19 12.53 -17.03 0.44
CA GLY A 19 11.49 -16.91 1.47
C GLY A 19 10.21 -17.47 0.88
N GLN A 20 9.77 -18.62 1.39
CA GLN A 20 8.55 -19.28 0.96
C GLN A 20 7.35 -18.51 1.51
N GLY A 21 7.03 -17.38 0.87
CA GLY A 21 5.67 -16.87 0.89
C GLY A 21 4.84 -17.82 0.03
N SER A 22 4.24 -18.84 0.63
CA SER A 22 3.30 -19.73 -0.07
C SER A 22 2.20 -18.87 -0.72
N ALA A 23 2.03 -19.04 -2.03
CA ALA A 23 1.03 -18.30 -2.81
C ALA A 23 -0.41 -18.51 -2.31
N ASP A 24 -0.66 -19.63 -1.62
CA ASP A 24 -1.96 -19.98 -1.02
C ASP A 24 -2.33 -19.14 0.22
N ASN A 25 -1.38 -18.43 0.85
CA ASN A 25 -1.64 -17.69 2.09
C ASN A 25 -1.82 -16.18 1.90
N ALA A 26 -1.78 -15.68 0.66
CA ALA A 26 -1.97 -14.26 0.40
C ALA A 26 -3.41 -13.83 0.80
N PRO A 27 -3.59 -12.84 1.68
CA PRO A 27 -4.91 -12.39 2.06
C PRO A 27 -5.53 -11.52 0.97
N HIS A 28 -6.72 -11.89 0.48
CA HIS A 28 -7.48 -11.06 -0.47
C HIS A 28 -8.74 -10.44 0.13
N LYS A 29 -9.20 -10.93 1.28
CA LYS A 29 -10.48 -10.56 1.87
C LYS A 29 -10.33 -10.04 3.29
N ILE A 30 -11.12 -9.04 3.63
CA ILE A 30 -11.28 -8.56 5.01
C ILE A 30 -12.63 -7.86 5.15
N ALA A 31 -13.32 -8.12 6.27
CA ALA A 31 -14.58 -7.48 6.64
C ALA A 31 -15.65 -7.50 5.53
N GLY A 32 -15.80 -8.65 4.87
CA GLY A 32 -16.76 -8.84 3.77
C GLY A 32 -16.28 -8.35 2.39
N PHE A 33 -15.25 -7.50 2.32
CA PHE A 33 -14.69 -7.01 1.06
C PHE A 33 -13.60 -7.93 0.51
N ALA A 34 -13.42 -7.92 -0.81
CA ALA A 34 -12.41 -8.72 -1.50
C ALA A 34 -11.66 -7.89 -2.57
N LEU A 35 -10.34 -8.01 -2.59
CA LEU A 35 -9.50 -7.44 -3.64
C LEU A 35 -9.80 -8.13 -4.98
N GLY A 36 -9.87 -7.34 -6.05
CA GLY A 36 -10.13 -7.83 -7.41
C GLY A 36 -11.61 -8.03 -7.74
N GLU A 37 -12.52 -7.95 -6.76
CA GLU A 37 -13.95 -8.00 -7.01
C GLU A 37 -14.50 -6.65 -7.48
N GLN A 38 -15.68 -6.67 -8.10
CA GLN A 38 -16.38 -5.46 -8.52
C GLN A 38 -17.04 -4.77 -7.33
N ILE A 39 -16.84 -3.45 -7.18
CA ILE A 39 -17.44 -2.64 -6.11
C ILE A 39 -18.98 -2.72 -6.11
N ALA A 40 -19.59 -2.95 -7.28
CA ALA A 40 -21.03 -3.12 -7.45
C ALA A 40 -21.61 -4.29 -6.62
N ILE A 41 -20.79 -5.28 -6.24
CA ILE A 41 -21.21 -6.40 -5.39
C ILE A 41 -21.42 -5.95 -3.94
N PHE A 42 -20.81 -4.84 -3.53
CA PHE A 42 -20.76 -4.39 -2.13
C PHE A 42 -21.54 -3.08 -1.93
N VAL A 43 -22.48 -2.75 -2.82
CA VAL A 43 -23.23 -1.47 -2.78
C VAL A 43 -23.97 -1.26 -1.47
N ASP A 44 -24.41 -2.33 -0.81
CA ASP A 44 -25.09 -2.25 0.49
C ASP A 44 -24.14 -1.98 1.66
N LEU A 45 -22.82 -2.15 1.44
CA LEU A 45 -21.77 -1.97 2.45
C LEU A 45 -20.98 -0.67 2.25
N VAL A 46 -21.26 0.09 1.18
CA VAL A 46 -20.53 1.31 0.84
C VAL A 46 -21.48 2.47 0.51
N ARG A 47 -21.04 3.68 0.82
CA ARG A 47 -21.80 4.91 0.55
C ARG A 47 -21.43 5.44 -0.83
N MET A 48 -22.00 4.87 -1.89
CA MET A 48 -21.60 5.16 -3.28
C MET A 48 -21.65 6.65 -3.66
N GLU A 49 -22.52 7.43 -3.01
CA GLU A 49 -22.62 8.88 -3.12
C GLU A 49 -21.34 9.64 -2.70
N THR A 50 -20.51 9.03 -1.85
CA THR A 50 -19.22 9.59 -1.42
C THR A 50 -18.09 9.31 -2.41
N ALA A 51 -18.34 8.51 -3.46
CA ALA A 51 -17.29 8.04 -4.35
C ALA A 51 -16.64 9.21 -5.12
N THR A 52 -15.35 9.47 -4.86
CA THR A 52 -14.61 10.57 -5.47
C THR A 52 -13.29 10.10 -6.09
N ILE A 53 -12.69 10.93 -6.96
CA ILE A 53 -11.39 10.65 -7.58
C ILE A 53 -10.28 10.99 -6.59
N ILE A 54 -9.28 10.12 -6.47
CA ILE A 54 -8.09 10.41 -5.66
C ILE A 54 -7.22 11.42 -6.41
N ARG A 55 -6.99 12.61 -5.81
CA ARG A 55 -6.37 13.76 -6.48
C ARG A 55 -4.99 13.46 -7.09
N ASP A 56 -4.14 12.75 -6.36
CA ASP A 56 -2.79 12.33 -6.78
C ASP A 56 -2.78 11.00 -7.57
N GLN A 57 -3.90 10.28 -7.59
CA GLN A 57 -4.06 8.99 -8.25
C GLN A 57 -5.36 9.02 -9.08
N GLN A 58 -5.45 9.91 -10.08
CA GLN A 58 -6.68 10.15 -10.86
C GLN A 58 -7.24 8.91 -11.60
N TYR A 59 -6.45 7.84 -11.66
CA TYR A 59 -6.82 6.52 -12.16
C TYR A 59 -7.58 5.66 -11.16
N LEU A 60 -7.78 6.14 -9.93
CA LEU A 60 -8.49 5.46 -8.87
C LEU A 60 -9.60 6.36 -8.30
N ARG A 61 -10.65 5.69 -7.83
CA ARG A 61 -11.70 6.30 -7.01
C ARG A 61 -11.67 5.72 -5.62
N ILE A 62 -12.11 6.52 -4.66
CA ILE A 62 -12.25 6.15 -3.26
C ILE A 62 -13.71 6.34 -2.85
N VAL A 63 -14.26 5.39 -2.11
CA VAL A 63 -15.61 5.43 -1.54
C VAL A 63 -15.55 5.08 -0.06
N GLU A 64 -16.37 5.72 0.75
CA GLU A 64 -16.48 5.42 2.17
C GLU A 64 -17.33 4.16 2.39
N ILE A 65 -16.97 3.38 3.40
CA ILE A 65 -17.81 2.25 3.82
C ILE A 65 -19.01 2.75 4.64
N GLY A 66 -20.09 1.98 4.63
CA GLY A 66 -21.18 2.10 5.58
C GLY A 66 -20.77 1.68 7.00
N ASP A 67 -21.75 1.60 7.88
CA ASP A 67 -21.51 1.15 9.25
C ASP A 67 -21.18 -0.34 9.25
N LEU A 68 -20.11 -0.72 9.95
CA LEU A 68 -19.58 -2.08 9.93
C LEU A 68 -19.09 -2.46 11.33
N GLU A 69 -19.62 -3.54 11.88
CA GLU A 69 -19.33 -3.97 13.24
C GLU A 69 -17.82 -4.16 13.47
N GLY A 70 -17.31 -3.60 14.59
CA GLY A 70 -15.89 -3.63 14.95
C GLY A 70 -15.02 -2.62 14.21
N TYR A 71 -15.58 -1.80 13.31
CA TYR A 71 -14.86 -0.78 12.56
C TYR A 71 -15.47 0.60 12.76
N LYS A 72 -14.63 1.56 13.15
CA LYS A 72 -15.02 2.97 13.30
C LYS A 72 -15.28 3.65 11.95
N SER A 73 -14.49 3.30 10.93
CA SER A 73 -14.62 3.82 9.57
C SER A 73 -13.73 3.06 8.60
N GLY A 74 -13.87 3.34 7.31
CA GLY A 74 -13.02 2.76 6.29
C GLY A 74 -13.30 3.33 4.91
N ASN A 75 -12.45 2.95 3.96
CA ASN A 75 -12.65 3.29 2.56
C ASN A 75 -12.17 2.16 1.65
N ILE A 76 -12.85 2.06 0.52
CA ILE A 76 -12.52 1.16 -0.56
C ILE A 76 -12.00 2.01 -1.72
N VAL A 77 -10.90 1.58 -2.31
CA VAL A 77 -10.33 2.19 -3.49
C VAL A 77 -10.47 1.22 -4.65
N PHE A 78 -11.00 1.72 -5.77
CA PHE A 78 -11.28 0.93 -6.97
C PHE A 78 -10.78 1.62 -8.24
N GLY A 79 -10.57 0.82 -9.28
CA GLY A 79 -10.07 1.26 -10.58
C GLY A 79 -11.06 2.16 -11.33
N ASN A 80 -10.53 3.03 -12.20
CA ASN A 80 -11.31 3.94 -13.04
C ASN A 80 -10.76 4.01 -14.50
N CYS A 81 -9.78 3.19 -14.86
CA CYS A 81 -9.16 3.19 -16.18
C CYS A 81 -9.05 1.80 -16.81
N ALA A 82 -8.28 0.88 -16.21
CA ALA A 82 -7.96 -0.41 -16.82
C ALA A 82 -9.09 -1.42 -16.61
N ARG A 83 -9.59 -1.47 -15.38
CA ARG A 83 -10.71 -2.29 -14.92
C ARG A 83 -11.61 -1.43 -14.01
N PRO A 84 -12.45 -0.56 -14.59
CA PRO A 84 -13.33 0.30 -13.83
C PRO A 84 -14.21 -0.48 -12.85
N GLY A 85 -14.29 0.01 -11.61
CA GLY A 85 -15.08 -0.62 -10.54
C GLY A 85 -14.35 -1.71 -9.77
N GLN A 86 -13.19 -2.18 -10.22
CA GLN A 86 -12.49 -3.27 -9.55
C GLN A 86 -11.77 -2.80 -8.29
N ILE A 87 -12.00 -3.46 -7.15
CA ILE A 87 -11.39 -3.11 -5.87
C ILE A 87 -9.88 -3.40 -5.90
N VAL A 88 -9.08 -2.38 -5.62
CA VAL A 88 -7.61 -2.48 -5.59
C VAL A 88 -7.02 -2.28 -4.19
N ARG A 89 -7.75 -1.64 -3.28
CA ARG A 89 -7.32 -1.41 -1.90
C ARG A 89 -8.52 -1.30 -0.96
N ILE A 90 -8.37 -1.90 0.21
CA ILE A 90 -9.32 -1.87 1.32
C ILE A 90 -8.57 -1.28 2.51
N LYS A 91 -9.08 -0.21 3.12
CA LYS A 91 -8.50 0.39 4.33
C LYS A 91 -9.58 0.54 5.38
N LEU A 92 -9.38 -0.09 6.54
CA LEU A 92 -10.34 -0.10 7.64
C LEU A 92 -9.67 0.43 8.90
N LYS A 93 -10.43 1.15 9.70
CA LYS A 93 -10.06 1.64 11.03
C LYS A 93 -10.90 0.89 12.05
N TYR A 94 -10.25 0.22 12.98
CA TYR A 94 -10.92 -0.52 14.03
C TYR A 94 -11.57 0.43 15.03
N GLU A 95 -12.63 -0.04 15.67
CA GLU A 95 -13.29 0.67 16.77
C GLU A 95 -12.35 0.83 17.99
N TYR A 96 -11.64 -0.25 18.34
CA TYR A 96 -10.64 -0.26 19.41
C TYR A 96 -9.38 0.49 18.97
N SER A 97 -9.04 1.56 19.69
CA SER A 97 -7.97 2.49 19.33
C SER A 97 -6.71 2.34 20.19
N ASP A 98 -6.73 1.50 21.21
CA ASP A 98 -5.64 1.37 22.16
C ASP A 98 -4.50 0.47 21.65
N LYS A 99 -3.33 0.58 22.28
CA LYS A 99 -2.12 -0.17 21.91
C LYS A 99 -2.21 -1.65 22.30
N LYS A 100 -3.03 -2.02 23.29
CA LYS A 100 -3.17 -3.41 23.73
C LYS A 100 -3.86 -4.21 22.62
N PHE A 101 -4.97 -3.70 22.09
CA PHE A 101 -5.64 -4.27 20.92
C PHE A 101 -4.69 -4.40 19.72
N TYR A 102 -3.88 -3.37 19.44
CA TYR A 102 -2.86 -3.45 18.38
C TYR A 102 -1.90 -4.64 18.57
N ASN A 103 -1.34 -4.78 19.77
CA ASN A 103 -0.36 -5.83 20.07
C ASN A 103 -0.98 -7.23 19.97
N GLU A 104 -2.21 -7.39 20.45
CA GLU A 104 -2.96 -8.63 20.32
C GLU A 104 -3.22 -8.98 18.86
N LEU A 105 -3.66 -8.01 18.06
CA LEU A 105 -3.91 -8.20 16.64
C LEU A 105 -2.62 -8.48 15.86
N LEU A 106 -1.52 -7.80 16.20
CA LEU A 106 -0.20 -8.06 15.64
C LEU A 106 0.26 -9.49 15.92
N ALA A 107 0.05 -10.00 17.14
CA ALA A 107 0.36 -11.38 17.48
C ALA A 107 -0.45 -12.37 16.64
N GLN A 108 -1.74 -12.10 16.41
CA GLN A 108 -2.58 -12.94 15.53
C GLN A 108 -2.10 -12.89 14.06
N PHE A 109 -1.69 -11.71 13.58
CA PHE A 109 -1.17 -11.55 12.23
C PHE A 109 0.14 -12.31 12.06
N LYS A 110 1.05 -12.22 13.03
CA LYS A 110 2.30 -12.99 13.03
C LYS A 110 2.07 -14.49 13.07
N LYS A 111 1.11 -14.94 13.89
CA LYS A 111 0.72 -16.36 13.95
C LYS A 111 0.21 -16.88 12.61
N ARG A 112 -0.52 -16.05 11.86
CA ARG A 112 -1.13 -16.43 10.58
C ARG A 112 -0.20 -16.27 9.37
N PHE A 113 0.58 -15.20 9.33
CA PHE A 113 1.34 -14.79 8.14
C PHE A 113 2.86 -14.83 8.33
N GLY A 114 3.35 -15.15 9.53
CA GLY A 114 4.76 -15.05 9.89
C GLY A 114 5.19 -13.63 10.25
N GLU A 115 6.50 -13.44 10.40
CA GLU A 115 7.07 -12.13 10.70
C GLU A 115 6.84 -11.13 9.55
N PRO A 116 6.63 -9.83 9.83
CA PRO A 116 6.47 -8.81 8.81
C PRO A 116 7.77 -8.57 8.03
N ASP A 117 7.64 -8.20 6.75
CA ASP A 117 8.79 -7.93 5.88
C ASP A 117 9.40 -6.54 6.10
N GLU A 118 8.59 -5.57 6.55
CA GLU A 118 8.99 -4.16 6.54
C GLU A 118 8.38 -3.36 7.71
N TRP A 119 9.24 -2.63 8.42
CA TRP A 119 8.84 -1.58 9.36
C TRP A 119 8.47 -0.30 8.62
N ARG A 120 7.34 0.30 8.96
CA ARG A 120 6.77 1.51 8.35
C ARG A 120 6.41 2.60 9.37
N GLY A 121 6.77 2.40 10.64
CA GLY A 121 6.56 3.40 11.68
C GLY A 121 7.62 4.49 11.67
N ASP A 122 7.42 5.50 12.51
CA ASP A 122 8.41 6.55 12.74
C ASP A 122 9.33 6.21 13.94
N PRO A 123 10.51 6.86 14.06
CA PRO A 123 11.46 6.60 15.15
C PRO A 123 10.92 6.92 16.55
N PHE A 124 9.97 7.85 16.68
CA PHE A 124 9.35 8.25 17.94
C PHE A 124 8.15 7.36 18.30
N HIS A 125 7.82 6.38 17.46
CA HIS A 125 6.72 5.43 17.64
C HIS A 125 5.35 6.10 17.83
N VAL A 126 5.19 7.30 17.27
CA VAL A 126 3.90 7.99 17.16
C VAL A 126 2.96 7.21 16.22
N ILE A 127 3.56 6.60 15.20
CA ILE A 127 3.01 5.67 14.22
C ILE A 127 3.86 4.40 14.30
N VAL A 128 3.19 3.29 14.56
CA VAL A 128 3.77 1.93 14.56
C VAL A 128 3.10 1.18 13.43
N ALA A 129 3.84 0.79 12.40
CA ALA A 129 3.26 0.09 11.26
C ALA A 129 4.16 -1.05 10.78
N TRP A 130 3.56 -2.22 10.60
CA TRP A 130 4.21 -3.40 10.04
C TRP A 130 3.54 -3.79 8.74
N LYS A 131 4.34 -4.18 7.76
CA LYS A 131 3.86 -4.58 6.44
C LYS A 131 4.32 -5.99 6.09
N TRP A 132 3.38 -6.76 5.55
CA TRP A 132 3.60 -8.04 4.89
C TRP A 132 3.35 -7.87 3.39
N SER A 133 4.11 -8.62 2.59
CA SER A 133 4.12 -8.62 1.15
C SER A 133 3.95 -10.05 0.67
N PHE A 134 2.98 -10.27 -0.21
CA PHE A 134 2.64 -11.59 -0.72
C PHE A 134 2.62 -11.59 -2.24
N ARG A 135 2.78 -12.77 -2.80
CA ARG A 135 2.40 -13.07 -4.19
C ARG A 135 1.26 -14.06 -4.12
N ASP A 136 0.16 -13.76 -4.81
CA ASP A 136 -0.94 -14.72 -4.93
C ASP A 136 -0.70 -15.72 -6.06
N LYS A 137 -1.65 -16.66 -6.23
CA LYS A 137 -1.65 -17.67 -7.29
C LYS A 137 -1.55 -17.10 -8.71
N ASP A 138 -2.05 -15.89 -8.92
CA ASP A 138 -2.03 -15.19 -10.21
C ASP A 138 -0.80 -14.27 -10.34
N ASN A 139 0.17 -14.43 -9.42
CA ASN A 139 1.40 -13.64 -9.29
C ASN A 139 1.16 -12.14 -9.08
N ASN A 140 -0.01 -11.76 -8.55
CA ASN A 140 -0.27 -10.39 -8.11
C ASN A 140 0.49 -10.09 -6.81
N LYS A 141 1.02 -8.87 -6.72
CA LYS A 141 1.68 -8.36 -5.51
C LYS A 141 0.62 -7.82 -4.55
N ILE A 142 0.41 -8.53 -3.45
CA ILE A 142 -0.51 -8.11 -2.39
C ILE A 142 0.32 -7.55 -1.22
N SER A 143 -0.17 -6.49 -0.59
CA SER A 143 0.42 -5.97 0.63
C SER A 143 -0.64 -5.81 1.71
N LEU A 144 -0.28 -6.23 2.92
CA LEU A 144 -1.05 -6.04 4.15
C LEU A 144 -0.26 -5.13 5.07
N THR A 145 -0.88 -4.09 5.62
CA THR A 145 -0.26 -3.21 6.61
C THR A 145 -1.15 -3.11 7.83
N LEU A 146 -0.60 -3.40 9.01
CA LEU A 146 -1.24 -3.17 10.29
C LEU A 146 -0.56 -1.96 10.95
N GLN A 147 -1.35 -0.95 11.30
CA GLN A 147 -0.86 0.33 11.81
C GLN A 147 -1.58 0.74 13.10
N TYR A 148 -0.82 1.26 14.04
CA TYR A 148 -1.28 2.00 15.21
C TYR A 148 -0.76 3.44 15.15
N SER A 149 -1.57 4.41 15.54
CA SER A 149 -1.17 5.82 15.64
C SER A 149 -1.72 6.46 16.90
N ARG A 150 -0.91 7.32 17.55
CA ARG A 150 -1.30 8.20 18.68
C ARG A 150 -1.50 9.65 18.27
N ASP A 151 -1.42 9.94 16.98
CA ASP A 151 -1.42 11.30 16.48
C ASP A 151 -2.83 11.68 16.02
N GLU A 152 -3.33 12.80 16.55
CA GLU A 152 -4.63 13.34 16.17
C GLU A 152 -4.64 13.75 14.68
N ASP A 153 -3.53 14.30 14.18
CA ASP A 153 -3.37 14.73 12.79
C ASP A 153 -3.24 13.53 11.83
N TYR A 154 -2.64 12.41 12.27
CA TYR A 154 -2.51 11.18 11.47
C TYR A 154 -3.60 10.13 11.74
N LYS A 155 -4.73 10.56 12.33
CA LYS A 155 -5.93 9.76 12.60
C LYS A 155 -5.71 8.65 13.63
N TRP A 156 -5.54 9.02 14.90
CA TRP A 156 -5.52 8.19 16.11
C TRP A 156 -6.19 6.81 15.99
N GLY A 157 -5.46 5.74 16.29
CA GLY A 157 -6.00 4.41 16.57
C GLY A 157 -5.43 3.32 15.67
N ASN A 158 -6.15 2.21 15.57
CA ASN A 158 -5.71 1.02 14.85
C ASN A 158 -6.33 0.96 13.46
N SER A 159 -5.52 0.61 12.46
CA SER A 159 -5.99 0.42 11.10
C SER A 159 -5.30 -0.73 10.40
N VAL A 160 -6.03 -1.33 9.47
CA VAL A 160 -5.54 -2.37 8.57
C VAL A 160 -5.74 -1.89 7.14
N LYS A 161 -4.74 -2.13 6.31
CA LYS A 161 -4.77 -1.80 4.89
C LYS A 161 -4.35 -3.02 4.09
N LEU A 162 -5.21 -3.42 3.17
CA LEU A 162 -4.94 -4.46 2.20
C LEU A 162 -4.91 -3.84 0.81
N THR A 163 -3.91 -4.17 -0.02
CA THR A 163 -3.75 -3.55 -1.35
C THR A 163 -3.19 -4.55 -2.34
N ASN A 164 -3.85 -4.68 -3.50
CA ASN A 164 -3.28 -5.33 -4.66
C ASN A 164 -2.49 -4.30 -5.47
N THR A 165 -1.18 -4.29 -5.29
CA THR A 165 -0.28 -3.31 -5.93
C THR A 165 -0.20 -3.56 -7.44
N THR A 166 -0.35 -4.80 -7.89
CA THR A 166 -0.40 -5.11 -9.33
C THR A 166 -1.60 -4.44 -10.00
N LEU A 167 -2.79 -4.50 -9.40
CA LEU A 167 -3.98 -3.81 -9.94
C LEU A 167 -3.81 -2.29 -9.96
N VAL A 168 -3.26 -1.72 -8.89
CA VAL A 168 -2.96 -0.28 -8.82
C VAL A 168 -2.01 0.15 -9.96
N GLU A 169 -0.98 -0.65 -10.26
CA GLU A 169 -0.03 -0.37 -11.34
C GLU A 169 -0.69 -0.44 -12.72
N GLN A 170 -1.57 -1.42 -12.94
CA GLN A 170 -2.30 -1.56 -14.20
C GLN A 170 -3.21 -0.35 -14.46
N GLU A 171 -3.93 0.12 -13.44
CA GLU A 171 -4.72 1.35 -13.51
C GLU A 171 -3.87 2.56 -13.84
N ARG A 172 -2.72 2.71 -13.17
CA ARG A 172 -1.76 3.80 -13.42
C ARG A 172 -1.26 3.78 -14.86
N THR A 173 -0.83 2.61 -15.32
CA THR A 173 -0.27 2.42 -16.66
C THR A 173 -1.33 2.73 -17.73
N CYS A 174 -2.57 2.28 -17.54
CA CYS A 174 -3.69 2.63 -18.42
C CYS A 174 -3.88 4.15 -18.50
N TYR A 175 -3.89 4.81 -17.35
CA TYR A 175 -4.14 6.25 -17.30
C TYR A 175 -3.02 7.07 -17.93
N GLN A 176 -1.76 6.67 -17.70
CA GLN A 176 -0.60 7.30 -18.33
C GLN A 176 -0.64 7.17 -19.85
N LYS A 177 -1.03 6.00 -20.39
CA LYS A 177 -1.21 5.81 -21.84
C LYS A 177 -2.29 6.72 -22.43
N LYS A 178 -3.36 7.00 -21.68
CA LYS A 178 -4.45 7.91 -22.10
C LYS A 178 -4.13 9.39 -21.88
N HIS A 179 -3.12 9.72 -21.08
CA HIS A 179 -2.71 11.09 -20.76
C HIS A 179 -1.20 11.29 -20.95
N PRO A 180 -0.67 11.09 -22.18
CA PRO A 180 0.73 11.35 -22.46
C PRO A 180 1.05 12.83 -22.16
N GLY A 181 2.02 13.07 -21.28
CA GLY A 181 2.42 14.42 -20.84
C GLY A 181 2.10 14.77 -19.38
N LYS A 182 1.15 14.09 -18.72
CA LYS A 182 0.93 14.30 -17.27
C LYS A 182 1.99 13.60 -16.41
N SER A 183 2.52 12.44 -16.84
CA SER A 183 3.61 11.74 -16.12
C SER A 183 4.91 12.53 -16.13
N ASP A 184 5.18 13.25 -17.21
CA ASP A 184 6.41 14.04 -17.35
C ASP A 184 6.31 15.38 -16.64
N SER A 185 5.10 15.94 -16.43
CA SER A 185 4.93 17.18 -15.67
C SER A 185 5.28 17.08 -14.18
N GLN A 186 5.19 15.89 -13.58
CA GLN A 186 5.63 15.66 -12.20
C GLN A 186 7.15 15.41 -12.11
N LYS A 187 7.76 14.76 -13.11
CA LYS A 187 9.23 14.65 -13.20
C LYS A 187 9.90 15.96 -13.63
N SER A 188 9.28 16.74 -14.52
CA SER A 188 9.83 18.00 -15.04
C SER A 188 9.74 19.17 -14.07
N LYS A 189 8.76 19.16 -13.14
CA LYS A 189 8.77 20.09 -11.99
C LYS A 189 9.93 19.83 -11.02
N ALA A 190 10.40 18.59 -10.91
CA ALA A 190 11.58 18.25 -10.10
C ALA A 190 12.91 18.60 -10.81
N SER A 191 12.92 18.67 -12.14
CA SER A 191 14.11 18.99 -12.95
C SER A 191 14.18 20.44 -13.45
N ALA A 192 13.17 21.28 -13.15
CA ALA A 192 13.29 22.72 -13.35
C ALA A 192 14.43 23.23 -12.45
N LYS A 193 15.52 23.69 -13.06
CA LYS A 193 16.71 24.23 -12.37
C LYS A 193 16.27 25.25 -11.32
N LYS A 194 16.27 24.85 -10.04
CA LYS A 194 15.81 25.70 -8.92
C LYS A 194 16.59 27.01 -8.97
N ARG A 195 15.90 28.12 -9.25
CA ARG A 195 16.50 29.46 -9.20
C ARG A 195 16.95 29.73 -7.77
N LYS A 196 18.15 30.30 -7.59
CA LYS A 196 18.61 30.78 -6.28
C LYS A 196 17.64 31.86 -5.79
N LEU A 197 16.96 31.59 -4.69
CA LEU A 197 16.04 32.51 -4.05
C LEU A 197 16.84 33.62 -3.34
N ARG A 198 16.32 34.86 -3.38
CA ARG A 198 16.83 35.98 -2.58
C ARG A 198 16.03 36.07 -1.28
N GLU A 199 16.56 36.75 -0.27
CA GLU A 199 15.89 36.93 1.04
C GLU A 199 14.44 37.40 0.93
N LYS A 200 14.18 38.41 0.09
CA LYS A 200 12.81 38.89 -0.20
C LYS A 200 11.87 37.84 -0.79
N ASP A 201 12.40 36.84 -1.48
CA ASP A 201 11.61 35.76 -2.05
C ASP A 201 11.13 34.78 -0.95
N TYR A 202 11.71 34.85 0.27
CA TYR A 202 11.28 34.06 1.42
C TYR A 202 10.13 34.69 2.19
N LEU A 203 9.90 36.01 2.05
CA LEU A 203 8.81 36.69 2.76
C LEU A 203 7.43 36.09 2.40
N GLN A 204 7.24 35.60 1.17
CA GLN A 204 5.99 34.91 0.78
C GLN A 204 5.80 33.52 1.41
N PHE A 205 6.86 32.94 1.99
CA PHE A 205 6.85 31.59 2.59
C PHE A 205 6.86 31.64 4.12
N ILE A 206 7.13 32.81 4.70
CA ILE A 206 7.10 33.04 6.13
C ILE A 206 5.67 33.52 6.47
N PRO A 207 4.92 32.79 7.31
CA PRO A 207 3.63 33.27 7.77
C PRO A 207 3.80 34.61 8.51
N GLU A 208 2.94 35.59 8.20
CA GLU A 208 2.82 36.84 8.98
C GLU A 208 2.13 36.61 10.33
#